data_AF-A0A2N3ETX5-F1
#
_entry.id   AF-A0A2N3ETX5-F1
#
_cell.length_a   1.000
_cell.length_b   1.000
_cell.length_c   1.000
_cell.angle_alpha   90.00
_cell.angle_beta   90.00
_cell.angle_gamma   90.00
#
_symmetry.space_group_name_H-M   'P 1'
#
loop_
_entity.id
_entity.type
_entity.pdbx_description
1 polymer ?
#
loop_
_entity_poly.entity_id
_entity_poly.type
_entity_poly.pdbx_seq_one_letter_code
_entity_poly.pdbx_strand_id
1 'polypeptide(L)'
;MTRIALTLAASLISLAACSAATGPQVVARLGSNPVVDGGSYDSGGGVTVAVDLREAQGRTLVCGVWAQSERQSVLTQGVEHHLLGSGAVFLDGEALVRGLTFMPEVRPTADYGGHEARCLTTSRPWQAGDEARRPVVRIPGQTVYVDSDEGGLMIVRFRQDGPGAHL
;
A
#
# COMPACT_ATOMS: atom_id res chain seq x y z
N MET A 1 75.73 -23.42 26.00
CA MET A 1 75.25 -22.04 25.81
C MET A 1 74.00 -22.08 24.96
N THR A 2 73.05 -21.24 25.32
CA THR A 2 71.59 -21.30 25.12
C THR A 2 71.08 -20.73 23.78
N ARG A 3 70.00 -21.34 23.27
CA ARG A 3 68.81 -20.77 22.54
C ARG A 3 69.08 -20.30 21.10
N ILE A 4 68.17 -20.36 20.12
CA ILE A 4 66.74 -19.98 20.10
C ILE A 4 66.04 -20.72 18.93
N ALA A 5 64.85 -21.27 19.19
CA ALA A 5 63.83 -21.61 18.19
C ALA A 5 62.80 -20.48 18.11
N LEU A 6 62.18 -20.22 16.95
CA LEU A 6 60.90 -19.51 16.70
C LEU A 6 60.87 -19.11 15.20
N THR A 7 59.81 -19.14 14.39
CA THR A 7 58.40 -19.56 14.46
C THR A 7 57.86 -19.37 13.03
N LEU A 8 57.20 -20.36 12.44
CA LEU A 8 56.41 -20.15 11.21
C LEU A 8 55.15 -19.34 11.57
N ALA A 9 55.01 -18.15 11.00
CA ALA A 9 53.82 -17.32 11.13
C ALA A 9 52.70 -17.84 10.22
N ALA A 10 51.68 -18.46 10.82
CA ALA A 10 50.43 -18.82 10.17
C ALA A 10 49.57 -17.56 9.95
N SER A 11 49.30 -17.22 8.69
CA SER A 11 48.39 -16.13 8.32
C SER A 11 46.99 -16.71 8.08
N LEU A 12 46.14 -16.68 9.10
CA LEU A 12 44.71 -16.99 9.00
C LEU A 12 43.96 -15.71 8.58
N ILE A 13 43.60 -15.62 7.30
CA ILE A 13 42.70 -14.59 6.79
C ILE A 13 41.27 -15.08 7.04
N SER A 14 40.63 -14.53 8.08
CA SER A 14 39.22 -14.75 8.37
C SER A 14 38.36 -14.01 7.33
N LEU A 15 37.83 -14.72 6.34
CA LEU A 15 36.76 -14.18 5.50
C LEU A 15 35.48 -14.07 6.34
N ALA A 16 35.21 -12.87 6.86
CA ALA A 16 33.91 -12.52 7.41
C ALA A 16 32.91 -12.49 6.24
N ALA A 17 32.17 -13.59 6.07
CA ALA A 17 31.08 -13.68 5.12
C ALA A 17 30.00 -12.64 5.49
N CYS A 18 29.71 -11.72 4.58
CA CYS A 18 28.52 -10.90 4.64
C CYS A 18 27.31 -11.81 4.45
N SER A 19 26.80 -12.37 5.54
CA SER A 19 25.52 -13.07 5.55
C SER A 19 24.43 -12.04 5.28
N ALA A 20 23.99 -11.93 4.03
CA ALA A 20 22.72 -11.30 3.72
C ALA A 20 21.65 -12.04 4.52
N ALA A 21 21.08 -11.37 5.52
CA ALA A 21 20.04 -11.94 6.35
C ALA A 21 18.79 -12.17 5.50
N THR A 22 18.67 -13.32 4.85
CA THR A 22 17.40 -13.86 4.37
C THR A 22 16.62 -14.39 5.58
N GLY A 23 16.17 -13.47 6.42
CA GLY A 23 15.16 -13.76 7.43
C GLY A 23 13.82 -14.09 6.77
N PRO A 24 12.91 -14.79 7.48
CA PRO A 24 11.57 -15.04 6.97
C PRO A 24 10.92 -13.72 6.55
N GLN A 25 10.44 -13.65 5.31
CA GLN A 25 9.64 -12.54 4.81
C GLN A 25 8.36 -12.52 5.63
N VAL A 26 8.30 -11.69 6.68
CA VAL A 26 7.10 -11.54 7.49
C VAL A 26 6.09 -10.82 6.63
N VAL A 27 5.13 -11.59 6.09
CA VAL A 27 3.99 -11.06 5.35
C VAL A 27 3.24 -10.10 6.25
N ALA A 28 3.15 -8.84 5.85
CA ALA A 28 2.34 -7.87 6.55
C ALA A 28 0.87 -8.17 6.28
N ARG A 29 0.08 -8.26 7.33
CA ARG A 29 -1.38 -8.38 7.25
C ARG A 29 -2.04 -7.12 7.76
N LEU A 30 -3.19 -6.79 7.19
CA LEU A 30 -4.10 -5.84 7.80
C LEU A 30 -4.54 -6.37 9.17
N GLY A 31 -4.77 -5.45 10.10
CA GLY A 31 -5.41 -5.70 11.37
C GLY A 31 -6.87 -6.15 11.18
N SER A 32 -7.57 -6.35 12.30
CA SER A 32 -8.96 -6.82 12.28
C SER A 32 -9.98 -5.74 11.92
N ASN A 33 -9.59 -4.47 11.87
CA ASN A 33 -10.47 -3.35 11.59
C ASN A 33 -9.76 -2.25 10.79
N PRO A 34 -9.32 -2.55 9.55
CA PRO A 34 -8.67 -1.55 8.71
C PRO A 34 -9.64 -0.41 8.40
N VAL A 35 -9.08 0.77 8.11
CA VAL A 35 -9.87 1.85 7.52
C VAL A 35 -10.21 1.46 6.09
N VAL A 36 -11.50 1.40 5.78
CA VAL A 36 -12.01 1.10 4.44
C VAL A 36 -12.70 2.33 3.87
N ASP A 37 -12.30 2.70 2.66
CA ASP A 37 -12.84 3.83 1.89
C ASP A 37 -12.80 3.49 0.40
N GLY A 38 -13.17 4.39 -0.49
CA GLY A 38 -13.15 4.14 -1.92
C GLY A 38 -14.03 5.11 -2.69
N GLY A 39 -14.53 4.66 -3.83
CA GLY A 39 -15.58 5.38 -4.52
C GLY A 39 -16.14 4.64 -5.72
N SER A 40 -17.12 5.26 -6.33
CA SER A 40 -17.91 4.68 -7.41
C SER A 40 -17.72 5.43 -8.72
N TYR A 41 -17.81 4.71 -9.83
CA TYR A 41 -17.92 5.31 -11.16
C TYR A 41 -19.40 5.56 -11.48
N ASP A 42 -19.73 6.67 -12.12
CA ASP A 42 -21.11 6.94 -12.57
C ASP A 42 -21.58 5.98 -13.69
N SER A 43 -20.64 5.30 -14.35
CA SER A 43 -20.91 4.16 -15.25
C SER A 43 -21.22 2.84 -14.54
N GLY A 44 -21.14 2.80 -13.21
CA GLY A 44 -21.26 1.59 -12.40
C GLY A 44 -19.92 0.96 -11.99
N GLY A 45 -19.95 0.16 -10.92
CA GLY A 45 -18.75 -0.38 -10.27
C GLY A 45 -17.97 0.68 -9.48
N GLY A 46 -16.76 0.35 -9.07
CA GLY A 46 -15.98 1.20 -8.19
C GLY A 46 -14.74 0.52 -7.62
N VAL A 47 -14.03 1.27 -6.80
CA VAL A 47 -12.80 0.87 -6.13
C VAL A 47 -12.97 0.98 -4.62
N THR A 48 -12.38 0.04 -3.88
CA THR A 48 -12.27 0.06 -2.43
C THR A 48 -10.79 0.02 -2.06
N VAL A 49 -10.39 0.78 -1.04
CA VAL A 49 -9.05 0.77 -0.45
C VAL A 49 -9.19 0.47 1.03
N ALA A 50 -8.40 -0.48 1.52
CA ALA A 50 -8.31 -0.80 2.94
C ALA A 50 -6.89 -0.52 3.46
N VAL A 51 -6.77 0.22 4.56
CA VAL A 51 -5.50 0.72 5.10
C VAL A 51 -5.40 0.51 6.61
N ASP A 52 -4.20 0.13 7.04
CA ASP A 52 -3.78 0.15 8.43
C ASP A 52 -2.45 0.89 8.62
N LEU A 53 -2.27 1.41 9.83
CA LEU A 53 -0.99 1.94 10.29
C LEU A 53 -0.28 0.92 11.16
N ARG A 54 1.03 0.78 10.97
CA ARG A 54 1.88 -0.11 11.77
C ARG A 54 3.15 0.59 12.20
N GLU A 55 3.74 0.09 13.27
CA GLU A 55 5.07 0.49 13.72
C GLU A 55 6.11 -0.50 13.16
N ALA A 56 7.23 0.03 12.69
CA ALA A 56 8.46 -0.74 12.58
C ALA A 56 9.66 0.19 12.69
N GLN A 57 10.61 -0.18 13.57
CA GLN A 57 11.88 0.54 13.77
C GLN A 57 11.70 2.03 14.14
N GLY A 58 10.68 2.33 14.93
CA GLY A 58 10.29 3.68 15.37
C GLY A 58 9.58 4.50 14.30
N ARG A 59 9.13 3.88 13.19
CA ARG A 59 8.54 4.57 12.03
C ARG A 59 7.11 4.14 11.79
N THR A 60 6.30 5.07 11.30
CA THR A 60 4.96 4.75 10.80
C THR A 60 5.06 4.11 9.43
N LEU A 61 4.44 2.94 9.30
CA LEU A 61 4.21 2.23 8.05
C LEU A 61 2.73 2.41 7.67
N VAL A 62 2.48 2.62 6.38
CA VAL A 62 1.14 2.54 5.80
C VAL A 62 1.02 1.23 5.05
N CYS A 63 0.17 0.35 5.53
CA CYS A 63 -0.10 -0.96 4.94
C CYS A 63 -1.47 -0.95 4.29
N GLY A 64 -1.60 -1.46 3.08
CA GLY A 64 -2.90 -1.47 2.43
C GLY A 64 -3.04 -2.48 1.31
N VAL A 65 -4.29 -2.64 0.89
CA VAL A 65 -4.74 -3.36 -0.30
C VAL A 65 -5.81 -2.50 -1.00
N TRP A 66 -6.10 -2.82 -2.25
CA TRP A 66 -7.25 -2.26 -2.95
C TRP A 66 -8.02 -3.36 -3.67
N ALA A 67 -9.27 -3.08 -4.03
CA ALA A 67 -10.12 -3.94 -4.81
C ALA A 67 -10.94 -3.11 -5.81
N GLN A 68 -11.38 -3.74 -6.89
CA GLN A 68 -12.34 -3.17 -7.85
C GLN A 68 -13.49 -4.13 -8.05
N SER A 69 -14.66 -3.60 -8.42
CA SER A 69 -15.84 -4.42 -8.66
C SER A 69 -15.60 -5.53 -9.70
N GLU A 70 -16.10 -6.75 -9.46
CA GLU A 70 -15.99 -7.85 -10.42
C GLU A 70 -16.75 -7.54 -11.72
N ARG A 71 -17.86 -6.79 -11.60
CA ARG A 71 -18.65 -6.27 -12.72
C ARG A 71 -18.36 -4.78 -12.93
N GLN A 72 -17.16 -4.49 -13.41
CA GLN A 72 -16.75 -3.14 -13.80
C GLN A 72 -17.16 -2.82 -15.25
N SER A 73 -17.52 -1.57 -15.53
CA SER A 73 -17.73 -1.13 -16.91
C SER A 73 -16.42 -1.21 -17.71
N VAL A 74 -16.50 -1.67 -18.97
CA VAL A 74 -15.34 -1.72 -19.88
C VAL A 74 -14.72 -0.33 -20.09
N LEU A 75 -15.52 0.74 -19.98
CA LEU A 75 -15.05 2.12 -20.09
C LEU A 75 -14.09 2.55 -18.96
N THR A 76 -14.03 1.77 -17.89
CA THR A 76 -13.27 2.07 -16.67
C THR A 76 -12.23 0.99 -16.35
N GLN A 77 -12.06 0.00 -17.23
CA GLN A 77 -11.05 -1.03 -17.06
C GLN A 77 -9.66 -0.42 -17.27
N GLY A 78 -8.73 -0.62 -16.32
CA GLY A 78 -7.37 -0.06 -16.40
C GLY A 78 -7.23 1.36 -15.86
N VAL A 79 -8.34 1.99 -15.43
CA VAL A 79 -8.35 3.34 -14.83
C VAL A 79 -7.75 3.35 -13.43
N GLU A 80 -7.83 2.23 -12.72
CA GLU A 80 -7.47 2.10 -11.31
C GLU A 80 -6.03 2.53 -11.02
N HIS A 81 -5.08 2.28 -11.94
CA HIS A 81 -3.70 2.72 -11.75
C HIS A 81 -3.57 4.24 -11.66
N HIS A 82 -4.25 4.98 -12.54
CA HIS A 82 -4.27 6.44 -12.52
C HIS A 82 -5.02 6.97 -11.29
N LEU A 83 -6.18 6.37 -11.00
CA LEU A 83 -7.01 6.74 -9.86
C LEU A 83 -6.25 6.58 -8.53
N LEU A 84 -5.69 5.40 -8.29
CA LEU A 84 -4.90 5.09 -7.10
C LEU A 84 -3.61 5.91 -7.05
N GLY A 85 -3.00 6.22 -8.20
CA GLY A 85 -1.84 7.11 -8.31
C GLY A 85 -2.11 8.52 -7.78
N SER A 86 -3.34 9.01 -7.91
CA SER A 86 -3.77 10.31 -7.37
C SER A 86 -4.19 10.28 -5.90
N GLY A 87 -4.36 9.08 -5.33
CA GLY A 87 -4.80 8.88 -3.95
C GLY A 87 -3.72 9.17 -2.90
N ALA A 88 -4.13 9.34 -1.65
CA ALA A 88 -3.23 9.54 -0.53
C ALA A 88 -3.84 9.06 0.79
N VAL A 89 -2.98 8.74 1.75
CA VAL A 89 -3.37 8.44 3.14
C VAL A 89 -2.89 9.55 4.03
N PHE A 90 -3.79 10.05 4.89
CA PHE A 90 -3.53 11.12 5.83
C PHE A 90 -3.71 10.63 7.26
N LEU A 91 -3.00 11.26 8.19
CA LEU A 91 -3.22 11.14 9.62
C LEU A 91 -3.17 12.54 10.22
N ASP A 92 -4.24 12.96 10.89
CA ASP A 92 -4.40 14.30 11.45
C ASP A 92 -4.07 15.45 10.47
N GLY A 93 -4.41 15.27 9.19
CA GLY A 93 -4.18 16.24 8.12
C GLY A 93 -2.80 16.20 7.49
N GLU A 94 -1.84 15.45 8.04
CA GLU A 94 -0.53 15.21 7.43
C GLU A 94 -0.61 14.04 6.44
N ALA A 95 -0.08 14.22 5.23
CA ALA A 95 -0.01 13.14 4.24
C ALA A 95 1.10 12.16 4.63
N LEU A 96 0.74 10.92 4.95
CA LEU A 96 1.67 9.84 5.24
C LEU A 96 2.26 9.25 3.96
N VAL A 97 1.41 9.02 2.95
CA VAL A 97 1.79 8.55 1.61
C VAL A 97 0.96 9.23 0.54
N ARG A 98 1.55 9.39 -0.64
CA ARG A 98 0.90 9.87 -1.87
C ARG A 98 1.15 8.83 -2.96
N GLY A 99 0.11 8.50 -3.72
CA GLY A 99 0.08 7.35 -4.60
C GLY A 99 -0.14 6.05 -3.82
N LEU A 100 -1.21 5.34 -4.18
CA LEU A 100 -1.62 4.09 -3.54
C LEU A 100 -1.32 2.86 -4.40
N THR A 101 -0.63 3.04 -5.53
CA THR A 101 -0.31 1.98 -6.51
C THR A 101 0.64 0.90 -5.99
N PHE A 102 1.28 1.12 -4.83
CA PHE A 102 2.09 0.09 -4.16
C PHE A 102 1.22 -1.01 -3.51
N MET A 103 -0.05 -0.73 -3.26
CA MET A 103 -0.97 -1.68 -2.64
C MET A 103 -1.34 -2.78 -3.65
N PRO A 104 -1.32 -4.06 -3.26
CA PRO A 104 -1.76 -5.14 -4.12
C PRO A 104 -3.29 -5.10 -4.30
N GLU A 105 -3.74 -5.55 -5.47
CA GLU A 105 -5.15 -5.83 -5.71
C GLU A 105 -5.57 -7.11 -4.97
N VAL A 106 -6.75 -7.10 -4.37
CA VAL A 106 -7.41 -8.28 -3.81
C VAL A 106 -8.83 -8.37 -4.35
N ARG A 107 -9.47 -9.54 -4.22
CA ARG A 107 -10.89 -9.69 -4.57
C ARG A 107 -11.77 -8.82 -3.66
N PRO A 108 -12.85 -8.23 -4.20
CA PRO A 108 -13.85 -7.54 -3.39
C PRO A 108 -14.39 -8.43 -2.28
N THR A 109 -14.59 -7.84 -1.11
CA THR A 109 -15.07 -8.55 0.08
C THR A 109 -15.75 -7.56 1.02
N ALA A 110 -16.64 -8.07 1.87
CA ALA A 110 -17.25 -7.28 2.94
C ALA A 110 -16.26 -7.00 4.09
N ASP A 111 -15.23 -7.83 4.24
CA ASP A 111 -14.20 -7.70 5.27
C ASP A 111 -12.78 -7.84 4.68
N TYR A 112 -11.98 -6.79 4.86
CA TYR A 112 -10.58 -6.69 4.44
C TYR A 112 -9.60 -7.01 5.56
N GLY A 113 -10.07 -7.30 6.78
CA GLY A 113 -9.22 -7.65 7.90
C GLY A 113 -8.39 -8.91 7.62
N GLY A 114 -7.12 -8.90 8.07
CA GLY A 114 -6.22 -10.05 7.93
C GLY A 114 -5.70 -10.32 6.51
N HIS A 115 -6.12 -9.57 5.50
CA HIS A 115 -5.58 -9.69 4.14
C HIS A 115 -4.09 -9.37 4.12
N GLU A 116 -3.37 -10.09 3.27
CA GLU A 116 -1.96 -9.81 3.00
C GLU A 116 -1.86 -8.44 2.30
N ALA A 117 -1.08 -7.55 2.90
CA ALA A 117 -0.92 -6.17 2.49
C ALA A 117 0.53 -5.88 2.16
N ARG A 118 0.74 -4.87 1.31
CA ARG A 118 2.05 -4.25 1.18
C ARG A 118 2.12 -3.03 2.09
N CYS A 119 3.25 -2.85 2.76
CA CYS A 119 3.53 -1.70 3.60
C CYS A 119 4.57 -0.79 2.97
N LEU A 120 4.37 0.52 3.14
CA LEU A 120 5.35 1.55 2.82
C LEU A 120 5.77 2.27 4.10
N THR A 121 7.07 2.33 4.36
CA THR A 121 7.64 3.08 5.50
C THR A 121 7.64 4.57 5.20
N THR A 122 7.12 5.38 6.13
CA THR A 122 7.02 6.83 5.96
C THR A 122 8.16 7.58 6.64
N SER A 123 8.25 8.89 6.37
CA SER A 123 9.18 9.79 7.04
C SER A 123 8.74 10.17 8.47
N ARG A 124 7.52 9.81 8.88
CA ARG A 124 6.95 10.17 10.17
C ARG A 124 7.37 9.17 11.26
N PRO A 125 7.91 9.63 12.41
CA PRO A 125 8.13 8.77 13.56
C PRO A 125 6.79 8.22 14.09
N TRP A 126 6.81 6.97 14.56
CA TRP A 126 5.69 6.43 15.32
C TRP A 126 5.57 7.13 16.67
N GLN A 127 4.35 7.45 17.09
CA GLN A 127 4.06 8.04 18.40
C GLN A 127 3.15 7.11 19.21
N ALA A 128 3.23 7.20 20.53
CA ALA A 128 2.31 6.48 21.40
C ALA A 128 0.87 6.94 21.14
N GLY A 129 -0.06 5.99 20.94
CA GLY A 129 -1.45 6.25 20.60
C GLY A 129 -1.75 6.19 19.10
N ASP A 130 -0.74 6.11 18.23
CA ASP A 130 -0.92 5.97 16.78
C ASP A 130 -1.72 4.72 16.40
N GLU A 131 -1.61 3.66 17.21
CA GLU A 131 -2.37 2.42 17.07
C GLU A 131 -3.89 2.61 17.18
N ALA A 132 -4.33 3.63 17.90
CA ALA A 132 -5.75 3.94 18.09
C ALA A 132 -6.25 5.02 17.12
N ARG A 133 -5.35 5.70 16.41
CA ARG A 133 -5.72 6.75 15.47
C ARG A 133 -6.11 6.15 14.12
N ARG A 134 -7.15 6.74 13.54
CA ARG A 134 -7.74 6.31 12.27
C ARG A 134 -7.15 7.15 11.14
N PRO A 135 -6.38 6.58 10.20
CA PRO A 135 -6.00 7.32 9.00
C PRO A 135 -7.24 7.67 8.16
N VAL A 136 -7.07 8.62 7.24
CA VAL A 136 -8.07 9.01 6.25
C VAL A 136 -7.53 8.75 4.86
N VAL A 137 -8.24 7.99 4.07
CA VAL A 137 -7.94 7.80 2.65
C VAL A 137 -8.60 8.94 1.87
N ARG A 138 -7.88 9.52 0.91
CA ARG A 138 -8.45 10.49 -0.04
C ARG A 138 -8.11 10.07 -1.45
N ILE A 139 -9.15 9.97 -2.28
CA ILE A 139 -9.03 9.67 -3.71
C ILE A 139 -9.77 10.80 -4.43
N PRO A 140 -9.07 11.74 -5.08
CA PRO A 140 -9.71 12.87 -5.74
C PRO A 140 -10.76 12.41 -6.76
N GLY A 141 -11.96 12.99 -6.67
CA GLY A 141 -12.97 12.86 -7.72
C GLY A 141 -12.43 13.40 -9.04
N GLN A 142 -12.58 12.64 -10.12
CA GLN A 142 -11.96 12.97 -11.40
C GLN A 142 -12.73 12.38 -12.57
N THR A 143 -12.54 12.98 -13.74
CA THR A 143 -13.02 12.43 -15.00
C THR A 143 -12.05 11.35 -15.44
N VAL A 144 -12.53 10.13 -15.63
CA VAL A 144 -11.70 8.95 -15.90
C VAL A 144 -11.79 8.45 -17.33
N TYR A 145 -12.86 8.82 -18.02
CA TYR A 145 -13.07 8.50 -19.41
C TYR A 145 -13.79 9.66 -20.09
N VAL A 146 -13.33 9.99 -21.29
CA VAL A 146 -13.98 10.94 -22.19
C VAL A 146 -13.88 10.37 -23.59
N ASP A 147 -15.01 10.25 -24.26
CA ASP A 147 -15.09 9.91 -25.67
C ASP A 147 -16.08 10.84 -26.37
N SER A 148 -15.75 11.23 -27.60
CA SER A 148 -16.57 12.16 -28.37
C SER A 148 -16.59 11.76 -29.83
N ASP A 149 -17.79 11.56 -30.36
CA ASP A 149 -18.02 11.23 -31.76
C ASP A 149 -19.18 12.06 -32.35
N GLU A 150 -19.58 11.76 -33.59
CA GLU A 150 -20.72 12.41 -34.24
C GLU A 150 -22.05 12.20 -33.47
N GLY A 151 -22.13 11.17 -32.62
CA GLY A 151 -23.27 10.82 -31.78
C GLY A 151 -23.30 11.53 -30.42
N GLY A 152 -22.22 12.19 -30.01
CA GLY A 152 -22.18 13.05 -28.83
C GLY A 152 -20.95 12.86 -27.96
N LEU A 153 -21.04 13.36 -26.73
CA LEU A 153 -19.96 13.34 -25.72
C LEU A 153 -20.33 12.38 -24.59
N MET A 154 -19.51 11.35 -24.40
CA MET A 154 -19.58 10.44 -23.26
C MET A 154 -18.50 10.79 -22.24
N ILE A 155 -18.89 10.93 -20.97
CA ILE A 155 -17.99 11.23 -19.86
C ILE A 155 -18.29 10.28 -18.72
N VAL A 156 -17.26 9.60 -18.19
CA VAL A 156 -17.36 8.83 -16.95
C VAL A 156 -16.57 9.53 -15.85
N ARG A 157 -17.16 9.62 -14.66
CA ARG A 157 -16.59 10.28 -13.49
C ARG A 157 -16.48 9.32 -12.31
N PHE A 158 -15.38 9.45 -11.58
CA PHE A 158 -15.20 8.84 -10.27
C PHE A 158 -15.61 9.82 -9.17
N ARG A 159 -16.31 9.32 -8.14
CA ARG A 159 -16.65 10.06 -6.93
C ARG A 159 -16.23 9.27 -5.71
N GLN A 160 -15.52 9.92 -4.77
CA GLN A 160 -15.23 9.31 -3.47
C GLN A 160 -16.49 9.37 -2.60
N ASP A 161 -17.26 8.28 -2.58
CA ASP A 161 -18.52 8.14 -1.85
C ASP A 161 -18.53 6.95 -0.87
N GLY A 162 -17.36 6.39 -0.59
CA GLY A 162 -17.16 5.22 0.27
C GLY A 162 -16.76 3.97 -0.53
N PRO A 163 -16.68 2.80 0.10
CA PRO A 163 -16.23 1.57 -0.57
C PRO A 163 -17.12 1.23 -1.78
N GLY A 164 -16.54 1.18 -2.99
CA GLY A 164 -17.28 0.95 -4.24
C GLY A 164 -16.99 -0.38 -4.94
N ALA A 165 -16.11 -1.22 -4.40
CA ALA A 165 -15.83 -2.55 -4.95
C ALA A 165 -16.86 -3.58 -4.47
N HIS A 166 -17.54 -4.24 -5.42
CA HIS A 166 -18.57 -5.25 -5.18
C HIS A 166 -18.33 -6.55 -5.98
N LEU A 167 -18.92 -7.65 -5.49
CA LEU A 167 -18.97 -8.94 -6.18
C LEU A 167 -19.97 -8.93 -7.34
#